data_AF-A0A9D8XBC8-F1
#
_entry.id   AF-A0A9D8XBC8-F1
#
_cell.length_a   1.000
_cell.length_b   1.000
_cell.length_c   1.000
_cell.angle_alpha   90.00
_cell.angle_beta   90.00
_cell.angle_gamma   90.00
#
_symmetry.space_group_name_H-M   'P 1'
#
loop_
_entity.id
_entity.type
_entity.pdbx_description
1 polymer ?
#
loop_
_entity_poly.entity_id
_entity_poly.type
_entity_poly.pdbx_seq_one_letter_code
_entity_poly.pdbx_strand_id
1 'polypeptide(L)'
;GVNMKKFIFILLIIFNIFASSVSAQWRVEFNHQPASPFRVTNLILYDDDNLRCTDFEKISFRYVDTSGASVNKCTFKDCFFHAGYFDAYDENDYYGSYFYPNCTVRYLSPRSLKQTKHYELKSICFDLEKAEYDNFDFSDFTISSYFRVRTEGAKFHNTWFKNAKIPQYLTQEQIKQTKNYQTGVFHGISFWKCDPDEFMKIHKKLKEQQIFQNLDISGMTFSFCELYGSFSGTNMTDTVFTESDLSTVEDLTLEQVKSTWNYKAGRMSLCKWPEYIEKALEEEEKAKAQEEKK
;
A
#
# COMPACT_ATOMS: atom_id res chain seq x y z
N GLY A 1 -23.01 42.60 -39.37
CA GLY A 1 -22.60 42.13 -38.04
C GLY A 1 -22.73 40.63 -37.98
N VAL A 2 -21.61 39.91 -38.06
CA VAL A 2 -21.59 38.44 -38.03
C VAL A 2 -21.58 38.00 -36.56
N ASN A 3 -22.47 37.05 -36.25
CA ASN A 3 -22.78 36.61 -34.90
C ASN A 3 -21.61 35.79 -34.30
N MET A 4 -20.79 36.47 -33.48
CA MET A 4 -19.55 35.99 -32.86
C MET A 4 -19.80 35.04 -31.67
N LYS A 5 -20.71 34.07 -31.82
CA LYS A 5 -21.02 33.06 -30.77
C LYS A 5 -20.80 31.60 -31.19
N LYS A 6 -20.33 31.35 -32.42
CA LYS A 6 -20.10 29.98 -32.93
C LYS A 6 -18.67 29.68 -33.38
N PHE A 7 -17.69 30.56 -33.09
CA PHE A 7 -16.33 30.44 -33.62
C PHE A 7 -15.25 29.96 -32.62
N ILE A 8 -15.60 29.61 -31.38
CA ILE A 8 -14.65 29.09 -30.36
C ILE A 8 -15.05 27.66 -29.95
N PHE A 9 -15.51 26.84 -30.90
CA PHE A 9 -15.85 25.44 -30.62
C PHE A 9 -15.16 24.43 -31.54
N ILE A 10 -14.28 24.88 -32.44
CA ILE A 10 -13.51 24.01 -33.33
C ILE A 10 -12.10 24.60 -33.47
N LEU A 11 -11.26 24.43 -32.45
CA LEU A 11 -9.80 24.53 -32.63
C LEU A 11 -8.99 23.69 -31.63
N LEU A 12 -9.56 22.59 -31.12
CA LEU A 12 -8.88 21.68 -30.18
C LEU A 12 -9.21 20.21 -30.50
N ILE A 13 -9.24 19.85 -31.79
CA ILE A 13 -9.37 18.44 -32.24
C ILE A 13 -8.24 18.01 -33.19
N ILE A 14 -7.33 18.88 -33.60
CA ILE A 14 -6.23 18.49 -34.49
C ILE A 14 -4.91 18.94 -33.87
N PHE A 15 -4.30 18.10 -33.04
CA PHE A 15 -2.84 17.93 -32.91
C PHE A 15 -2.59 16.73 -31.98
N ASN A 16 -2.91 15.53 -32.47
CA ASN A 16 -2.55 14.26 -31.81
C ASN A 16 -1.56 13.44 -32.65
N ILE A 17 -0.82 14.10 -33.54
CA ILE A 17 0.27 13.50 -34.30
C ILE A 17 1.39 14.56 -34.33
N PHE A 18 2.55 14.21 -33.73
CA PHE A 18 3.76 15.03 -33.53
C PHE A 18 3.79 15.96 -32.29
N ALA A 19 4.12 15.40 -31.12
CA ALA A 19 4.83 16.13 -30.06
C ALA A 19 5.58 15.18 -29.12
N SER A 20 6.49 14.37 -29.64
CA SER A 20 7.65 13.97 -28.85
C SER A 20 8.58 15.19 -28.81
N SER A 21 8.87 15.71 -27.61
CA SER A 21 9.91 16.73 -27.29
C SER A 21 9.55 18.22 -27.12
N VAL A 22 8.33 18.60 -26.73
CA VAL A 22 8.10 19.94 -26.14
C VAL A 22 7.18 19.85 -24.92
N SER A 23 7.68 20.27 -23.75
CA SER A 23 6.89 20.52 -22.55
C SER A 23 6.02 21.76 -22.76
N ALA A 24 4.90 21.62 -23.45
CA ALA A 24 3.90 22.69 -23.52
C ALA A 24 3.10 22.69 -22.22
N GLN A 25 3.19 23.80 -21.47
CA GLN A 25 2.36 24.08 -20.29
C GLN A 25 0.97 24.52 -20.77
N TRP A 26 -0.08 23.79 -20.37
CA TRP A 26 -1.45 24.12 -20.76
C TRP A 26 -2.28 24.46 -19.53
N ARG A 27 -2.92 25.63 -19.56
CA ARG A 27 -3.87 26.10 -18.56
C ARG A 27 -5.27 25.62 -18.96
N VAL A 28 -5.96 24.88 -18.09
CA VAL A 28 -7.37 24.50 -18.30
C VAL A 28 -8.22 25.32 -17.35
N GLU A 29 -8.73 26.47 -17.80
CA GLU A 29 -9.72 27.25 -17.04
C GLU A 29 -11.13 26.70 -17.31
N PHE A 30 -11.77 26.12 -16.29
CA PHE A 30 -13.17 25.74 -16.36
C PHE A 30 -14.06 26.93 -15.97
N ASN A 31 -14.43 27.76 -16.94
CA ASN A 31 -15.33 28.89 -16.68
C ASN A 31 -16.81 28.49 -16.49
N HIS A 32 -17.21 27.24 -16.81
CA HIS A 32 -18.56 26.71 -16.56
C HIS A 32 -18.57 25.18 -16.38
N GLN A 33 -19.57 24.67 -15.65
CA GLN A 33 -19.81 23.24 -15.39
C GLN A 33 -20.07 22.48 -16.72
N PRO A 34 -19.26 21.48 -17.09
CA PRO A 34 -19.44 20.76 -18.35
C PRO A 34 -20.66 19.82 -18.31
N ALA A 35 -21.46 19.84 -19.37
CA ALA A 35 -22.70 19.06 -19.48
C ALA A 35 -22.52 17.57 -19.86
N SER A 36 -21.27 17.06 -19.93
CA SER A 36 -20.95 15.68 -20.32
C SER A 36 -19.54 15.27 -19.87
N PRO A 37 -19.23 13.97 -19.69
CA PRO A 37 -17.91 13.55 -19.19
C PRO A 37 -16.79 13.91 -20.18
N PHE A 38 -15.92 14.84 -19.76
CA PHE A 38 -14.68 15.19 -20.45
C PHE A 38 -13.52 14.33 -19.93
N ARG A 39 -12.69 13.81 -20.83
CA ARG A 39 -11.50 13.02 -20.47
C ARG A 39 -10.30 13.96 -20.40
N VAL A 40 -9.97 14.42 -19.18
CA VAL A 40 -8.76 15.22 -18.93
C VAL A 40 -7.59 14.28 -18.71
N THR A 41 -6.60 14.31 -19.60
CA THR A 41 -5.43 13.43 -19.54
C THR A 41 -4.22 14.05 -18.85
N ASN A 42 -4.18 15.39 -18.71
CA ASN A 42 -3.17 16.14 -17.95
C ASN A 42 -3.85 17.35 -17.31
N LEU A 43 -4.11 17.30 -16.00
CA LEU A 43 -4.56 18.45 -15.23
C LEU A 43 -3.37 18.91 -14.39
N ILE A 44 -2.88 20.13 -14.62
CA ILE A 44 -1.93 20.77 -13.70
C ILE A 44 -2.76 21.79 -12.93
N LEU A 45 -2.77 21.65 -11.61
CA LEU A 45 -3.43 22.59 -10.71
C LEU A 45 -2.35 23.48 -10.10
N TYR A 46 -2.62 24.77 -10.03
CA TYR A 46 -1.73 25.76 -9.42
C TYR A 46 -2.21 26.12 -8.01
N ASP A 47 -1.34 26.79 -7.23
CA ASP A 47 -1.51 27.14 -5.81
C ASP A 47 -2.80 27.92 -5.45
N ASP A 48 -3.63 28.30 -6.43
CA ASP A 48 -4.88 29.04 -6.25
C ASP A 48 -6.09 28.38 -6.97
N ASP A 49 -5.92 27.20 -7.58
CA ASP A 49 -7.01 26.56 -8.30
C ASP A 49 -8.09 26.04 -7.34
N ASN A 50 -9.29 26.61 -7.48
CA ASN A 50 -10.44 26.29 -6.66
C ASN A 50 -11.31 25.26 -7.39
N LEU A 51 -11.07 23.99 -7.10
CA LEU A 51 -11.83 22.87 -7.67
C LEU A 51 -13.12 22.55 -6.92
N ARG A 52 -13.53 23.37 -5.96
CA ARG A 52 -14.60 23.03 -5.01
C ARG A 52 -15.87 22.52 -5.67
N CYS A 53 -16.47 21.49 -5.09
CA CYS A 53 -17.74 20.89 -5.51
C CYS A 53 -17.72 20.27 -6.93
N THR A 54 -16.57 19.81 -7.40
CA THR A 54 -16.46 19.17 -8.73
C THR A 54 -16.51 17.65 -8.62
N ASP A 55 -17.30 17.01 -9.46
CA ASP A 55 -17.34 15.55 -9.59
C ASP A 55 -16.40 15.09 -10.72
N PHE A 56 -15.46 14.22 -10.37
CA PHE A 56 -14.49 13.59 -11.23
C PHE A 56 -14.81 12.09 -11.30
N GLU A 57 -14.99 11.56 -12.51
CA GLU A 57 -15.23 10.12 -12.72
C GLU A 57 -14.27 9.57 -13.78
N LYS A 58 -13.56 8.48 -13.46
CA LYS A 58 -12.62 7.77 -14.35
C LYS A 58 -11.49 8.66 -14.90
N ILE A 59 -11.05 9.62 -14.08
CA ILE A 59 -9.96 10.54 -14.41
C ILE A 59 -8.64 10.04 -13.84
N SER A 60 -7.58 10.18 -14.61
CA SER A 60 -6.21 9.85 -14.21
C SER A 60 -5.45 11.13 -13.87
N PHE A 61 -5.19 11.34 -12.59
CA PHE A 61 -4.32 12.39 -12.05
C PHE A 61 -2.89 11.86 -11.96
N ARG A 62 -2.16 11.90 -13.08
CA ARG A 62 -0.73 11.53 -13.13
C ARG A 62 0.12 12.78 -12.98
N TYR A 63 1.06 12.77 -12.03
CA TYR A 63 2.01 13.87 -11.80
C TYR A 63 1.34 15.21 -11.48
N VAL A 64 0.15 15.16 -10.86
CA VAL A 64 -0.61 16.36 -10.51
C VAL A 64 -0.13 16.85 -9.15
N ASP A 65 0.51 18.01 -9.12
CA ASP A 65 0.70 18.74 -7.88
C ASP A 65 -0.60 19.50 -7.58
N THR A 66 -1.20 19.26 -6.43
CA THR A 66 -2.37 20.00 -5.93
C THR A 66 -2.04 20.80 -4.68
N SER A 67 -0.75 21.05 -4.42
CA SER A 67 -0.35 22.03 -3.41
C SER A 67 -1.07 23.34 -3.66
N GLY A 68 -1.69 23.88 -2.62
CA GLY A 68 -2.49 25.11 -2.67
C GLY A 68 -3.85 25.00 -3.37
N ALA A 69 -4.13 23.93 -4.11
CA ALA A 69 -5.43 23.75 -4.73
C ALA A 69 -6.50 23.41 -3.68
N SER A 70 -7.59 24.17 -3.68
CA SER A 70 -8.74 23.91 -2.80
C SER A 70 -9.71 22.94 -3.48
N VAL A 71 -9.64 21.66 -3.11
CA VAL A 71 -10.47 20.57 -3.65
C VAL A 71 -11.64 20.21 -2.73
N ASN A 72 -12.17 21.15 -1.94
CA ASN A 72 -13.28 20.85 -1.01
C ASN A 72 -14.53 20.33 -1.70
N LYS A 73 -15.21 19.39 -1.06
CA LYS A 73 -16.51 18.85 -1.49
C LYS A 73 -16.49 18.26 -2.90
N CYS A 74 -15.33 17.94 -3.44
CA CYS A 74 -15.21 17.25 -4.73
C CYS A 74 -15.58 15.78 -4.59
N THR A 75 -16.04 15.15 -5.67
CA THR A 75 -16.21 13.71 -5.74
C THR A 75 -15.20 13.09 -6.70
N PHE A 76 -14.56 12.00 -6.33
CA PHE A 76 -13.61 11.27 -7.16
C PHE A 76 -14.05 9.81 -7.24
N LYS A 77 -14.51 9.38 -8.42
CA LYS A 77 -15.03 8.04 -8.66
C LYS A 77 -14.20 7.30 -9.69
N ASP A 78 -13.67 6.13 -9.33
CA ASP A 78 -12.78 5.34 -10.19
C ASP A 78 -11.60 6.17 -10.73
N CYS A 79 -11.12 7.14 -9.95
CA CYS A 79 -10.02 8.01 -10.33
C CYS A 79 -8.67 7.39 -9.96
N PHE A 80 -7.64 7.64 -10.77
CA PHE A 80 -6.29 7.12 -10.53
C PHE A 80 -5.35 8.28 -10.20
N PHE A 81 -4.79 8.31 -8.98
CA PHE A 81 -3.80 9.31 -8.60
C PHE A 81 -2.42 8.66 -8.53
N HIS A 82 -1.50 9.11 -9.38
CA HIS A 82 -0.16 8.53 -9.47
C HIS A 82 0.90 9.61 -9.52
N ALA A 83 1.80 9.58 -8.54
CA ALA A 83 2.88 10.54 -8.41
C ALA A 83 2.39 12.01 -8.35
N GLY A 84 1.15 12.23 -7.90
CA GLY A 84 0.64 13.55 -7.58
C GLY A 84 0.88 13.87 -6.11
N TYR A 85 1.13 15.14 -5.81
CA TYR A 85 1.37 15.62 -4.45
C TYR A 85 0.11 16.32 -3.96
N PHE A 86 -0.52 15.76 -2.92
CA PHE A 86 -1.77 16.26 -2.34
C PHE A 86 -1.48 16.88 -0.97
N ASP A 87 -0.83 18.04 -0.97
CA ASP A 87 -0.62 18.81 0.24
C ASP A 87 -1.75 19.82 0.44
N ALA A 88 -2.22 19.93 1.68
CA ALA A 88 -3.22 20.89 2.10
C ALA A 88 -2.48 22.00 2.85
N TYR A 89 -2.38 23.20 2.27
CA TYR A 89 -1.80 24.33 2.99
C TYR A 89 -2.77 24.82 4.09
N ASP A 90 -4.08 24.78 3.83
CA ASP A 90 -5.15 25.19 4.75
C ASP A 90 -5.94 23.98 5.30
N GLU A 91 -6.48 24.13 6.52
CA GLU A 91 -7.42 23.18 7.12
C GLU A 91 -8.71 22.97 6.30
N ASN A 92 -8.97 23.84 5.34
CA ASN A 92 -10.13 23.81 4.47
C ASN A 92 -9.78 23.49 3.01
N ASP A 93 -8.77 22.68 2.70
CA ASP A 93 -8.47 22.37 1.28
C ASP A 93 -9.10 21.08 0.77
N TYR A 94 -9.37 20.11 1.66
CA TYR A 94 -9.98 18.81 1.29
C TYR A 94 -11.28 18.54 2.04
N TYR A 95 -11.83 19.55 2.72
CA TYR A 95 -13.00 19.40 3.56
C TYR A 95 -14.21 18.91 2.74
N GLY A 96 -14.75 17.76 3.14
CA GLY A 96 -15.99 17.25 2.59
C GLY A 96 -15.85 16.54 1.23
N SER A 97 -14.64 16.28 0.75
CA SER A 97 -14.40 15.58 -0.52
C SER A 97 -14.61 14.06 -0.39
N TYR A 98 -15.07 13.45 -1.48
CA TYR A 98 -15.49 12.05 -1.59
C TYR A 98 -14.50 11.29 -2.50
N PHE A 99 -13.88 10.23 -2.00
CA PHE A 99 -13.14 9.29 -2.83
C PHE A 99 -13.88 7.96 -2.81
N TYR A 100 -14.39 7.50 -3.95
CA TYR A 100 -15.06 6.20 -4.06
C TYR A 100 -14.03 5.05 -3.96
N PRO A 101 -14.50 3.83 -3.64
CA PRO A 101 -13.68 2.62 -3.73
C PRO A 101 -12.96 2.52 -5.08
N ASN A 102 -11.75 1.95 -5.09
CA ASN A 102 -10.83 1.84 -6.23
C ASN A 102 -10.01 3.08 -6.61
N CYS A 103 -10.13 4.18 -5.86
CA CYS A 103 -9.15 5.27 -5.98
C CYS A 103 -7.80 4.83 -5.38
N THR A 104 -6.71 4.97 -6.16
CA THR A 104 -5.34 4.85 -5.66
C THR A 104 -4.85 6.23 -5.31
N VAL A 105 -4.46 6.48 -4.05
CA VAL A 105 -3.90 7.78 -3.65
C VAL A 105 -2.46 7.61 -3.19
N ARG A 106 -1.56 8.32 -3.85
CA ARG A 106 -0.14 8.46 -3.48
C ARG A 106 0.04 9.81 -2.82
N TYR A 107 0.84 9.87 -1.75
CA TYR A 107 1.24 11.12 -1.08
C TYR A 107 0.08 11.97 -0.51
N LEU A 108 -0.77 11.38 0.34
CA LEU A 108 -1.60 12.18 1.25
C LEU A 108 -0.83 12.45 2.54
N SER A 109 -1.02 13.62 3.14
CA SER A 109 -0.60 13.86 4.52
C SER A 109 -1.63 13.25 5.50
N PRO A 110 -1.22 12.91 6.74
CA PRO A 110 -2.15 12.52 7.80
C PRO A 110 -3.31 13.50 7.99
N ARG A 111 -3.04 14.81 7.82
CA ARG A 111 -4.02 15.89 7.96
C ARG A 111 -5.06 15.84 6.84
N SER A 112 -4.62 15.78 5.59
CA SER A 112 -5.50 15.73 4.41
C SER A 112 -6.39 14.49 4.42
N LEU A 113 -5.87 13.35 4.89
CA LEU A 113 -6.63 12.10 4.99
C LEU A 113 -7.82 12.21 5.96
N LYS A 114 -7.63 12.80 7.15
CA LYS A 114 -8.68 12.98 8.17
C LYS A 114 -9.83 13.90 7.76
N GLN A 115 -9.62 14.74 6.76
CA GLN A 115 -10.61 15.73 6.29
C GLN A 115 -11.56 15.19 5.21
N THR A 116 -11.25 14.03 4.65
CA THR A 116 -12.12 13.37 3.67
C THR A 116 -13.39 12.84 4.37
N LYS A 117 -14.57 13.11 3.79
CA LYS A 117 -15.86 12.73 4.40
C LYS A 117 -16.05 11.21 4.49
N HIS A 118 -15.25 10.48 3.71
CA HIS A 118 -15.19 9.03 3.64
C HIS A 118 -13.85 8.47 4.09
N TYR A 119 -13.22 9.08 5.10
CA TYR A 119 -12.20 8.41 5.92
C TYR A 119 -12.63 6.98 6.34
N GLU A 120 -13.94 6.75 6.47
CA GLU A 120 -14.56 5.46 6.75
C GLU A 120 -14.68 4.51 5.53
N LEU A 121 -14.50 4.99 4.29
CA LEU A 121 -14.32 4.13 3.10
C LEU A 121 -12.89 3.64 3.09
N LYS A 122 -12.66 2.73 4.04
CA LYS A 122 -11.46 1.96 4.37
C LYS A 122 -10.95 1.09 3.22
N SER A 123 -11.22 1.43 1.95
CA SER A 123 -10.81 0.71 0.75
C SER A 123 -9.97 1.58 -0.19
N ILE A 124 -9.26 2.58 0.35
CA ILE A 124 -8.33 3.41 -0.41
C ILE A 124 -6.96 2.73 -0.36
N CYS A 125 -6.41 2.42 -1.53
CA CYS A 125 -5.04 1.94 -1.64
C CYS A 125 -4.10 3.13 -1.42
N PHE A 126 -3.46 3.17 -0.25
CA PHE A 126 -2.43 4.15 0.04
C PHE A 126 -1.08 3.59 -0.33
N ASP A 127 -0.45 4.25 -1.30
CA ASP A 127 0.98 4.10 -1.53
C ASP A 127 1.67 5.28 -0.84
N LEU A 128 2.08 5.02 0.40
CA LEU A 128 2.68 6.01 1.27
C LEU A 128 4.19 5.83 1.22
N GLU A 129 4.88 6.83 0.71
CA GLU A 129 6.33 6.86 0.72
C GLU A 129 6.80 8.13 1.41
N LYS A 130 7.85 7.99 2.24
CA LYS A 130 8.62 9.13 2.82
C LYS A 130 7.80 10.07 3.70
N ALA A 131 6.67 9.61 4.23
CA ALA A 131 5.82 10.37 5.13
C ALA A 131 5.91 9.82 6.57
N GLU A 132 5.78 10.73 7.54
CA GLU A 132 5.71 10.40 8.96
C GLU A 132 4.25 10.35 9.41
N TYR A 133 3.83 9.17 9.88
CA TYR A 133 2.48 8.87 10.38
C TYR A 133 2.54 8.49 11.86
N ASP A 134 3.44 9.13 12.60
CA ASP A 134 3.59 8.89 14.03
C ASP A 134 2.30 9.25 14.77
N ASN A 135 1.88 8.38 15.69
CA ASN A 135 0.62 8.47 16.44
C ASN A 135 -0.65 8.55 15.56
N PHE A 136 -0.54 8.19 14.28
CA PHE A 136 -1.71 8.14 13.40
C PHE A 136 -2.59 6.95 13.74
N ASP A 137 -3.90 7.12 13.56
CA ASP A 137 -4.87 6.08 13.81
C ASP A 137 -5.28 5.43 12.48
N PHE A 138 -4.66 4.31 12.12
CA PHE A 138 -5.04 3.52 10.93
C PHE A 138 -6.19 2.54 11.22
N SER A 139 -6.91 2.70 12.33
CA SER A 139 -7.94 1.73 12.71
C SER A 139 -8.98 1.56 11.61
N ASP A 140 -9.28 0.30 11.32
CA ASP A 140 -10.17 -0.22 10.30
C ASP A 140 -9.76 0.01 8.84
N PHE A 141 -8.62 0.63 8.54
CA PHE A 141 -8.17 0.85 7.16
C PHE A 141 -7.92 -0.45 6.39
N THR A 142 -8.14 -0.47 5.08
CA THR A 142 -7.49 -1.43 4.19
C THR A 142 -6.28 -0.78 3.55
N ILE A 143 -5.09 -1.30 3.84
CA ILE A 143 -3.84 -0.82 3.27
C ILE A 143 -3.38 -1.84 2.23
N SER A 144 -3.08 -1.36 1.02
CA SER A 144 -2.61 -2.18 -0.10
C SER A 144 -1.50 -1.47 -0.86
N SER A 145 -0.71 -2.22 -1.63
CA SER A 145 0.50 -1.70 -2.31
C SER A 145 1.62 -1.30 -1.34
N TYR A 146 2.36 -0.22 -1.56
CA TYR A 146 3.55 0.12 -0.78
C TYR A 146 3.20 0.93 0.49
N PHE A 147 3.55 0.40 1.66
CA PHE A 147 3.36 1.08 2.94
C PHE A 147 4.71 1.49 3.54
N ARG A 148 5.41 2.45 2.94
CA ARG A 148 6.76 2.90 3.35
C ARG A 148 6.71 4.16 4.22
N VAL A 149 6.17 4.02 5.42
CA VAL A 149 6.00 5.12 6.37
C VAL A 149 6.59 4.81 7.74
N ARG A 150 6.98 5.87 8.43
CA ARG A 150 7.26 5.80 9.87
C ARG A 150 5.93 5.83 10.63
N THR A 151 5.76 4.90 11.55
CA THR A 151 4.48 4.65 12.25
C THR A 151 4.67 4.54 13.77
N GLU A 152 5.58 5.33 14.34
CA GLU A 152 5.86 5.26 15.77
C GLU A 152 4.62 5.68 16.57
N GLY A 153 4.15 4.82 17.46
CA GLY A 153 2.91 5.07 18.23
C GLY A 153 1.61 5.02 17.42
N ALA A 154 1.66 4.68 16.13
CA ALA A 154 0.46 4.53 15.31
C ALA A 154 -0.39 3.33 15.77
N LYS A 155 -1.71 3.44 15.59
CA LYS A 155 -2.70 2.41 15.93
C LYS A 155 -3.19 1.70 14.69
N PHE A 156 -3.42 0.39 14.78
CA PHE A 156 -3.83 -0.46 13.66
C PHE A 156 -5.03 -1.35 14.00
N HIS A 157 -5.93 -0.91 14.88
CA HIS A 157 -7.06 -1.74 15.32
C HIS A 157 -7.96 -2.10 14.14
N ASN A 158 -8.14 -3.39 13.87
CA ASN A 158 -8.97 -3.88 12.76
C ASN A 158 -8.48 -3.42 11.37
N THR A 159 -7.24 -2.95 11.24
CA THR A 159 -6.63 -2.64 9.94
C THR A 159 -6.40 -3.93 9.13
N TRP A 160 -6.70 -3.90 7.84
CA TRP A 160 -6.49 -5.01 6.92
C TRP A 160 -5.41 -4.68 5.88
N PHE A 161 -4.26 -5.32 5.98
CA PHE A 161 -3.26 -5.33 4.93
C PHE A 161 -3.64 -6.35 3.84
N LYS A 162 -3.65 -5.92 2.57
CA LYS A 162 -3.93 -6.78 1.41
C LYS A 162 -3.02 -6.44 0.26
N ASN A 163 -2.27 -7.41 -0.26
CA ASN A 163 -1.33 -7.16 -1.36
C ASN A 163 -0.38 -5.98 -1.04
N ALA A 164 0.11 -5.94 0.21
CA ALA A 164 0.84 -4.82 0.77
C ALA A 164 2.31 -5.15 0.97
N LYS A 165 3.19 -4.19 0.71
CA LYS A 165 4.62 -4.21 1.03
C LYS A 165 4.85 -3.40 2.28
N ILE A 166 5.06 -4.10 3.39
CA ILE A 166 5.20 -3.54 4.74
C ILE A 166 6.68 -3.62 5.13
N PRO A 167 7.36 -2.49 5.35
CA PRO A 167 8.71 -2.50 5.89
C PRO A 167 8.67 -2.98 7.34
N GLN A 168 9.77 -3.55 7.83
CA GLN A 168 9.90 -4.06 9.20
C GLN A 168 9.99 -2.98 10.30
N TYR A 169 9.08 -2.00 10.27
CA TYR A 169 8.96 -0.96 11.29
C TYR A 169 7.72 -1.12 12.16
N LEU A 170 6.78 -2.00 11.78
CA LEU A 170 5.67 -2.33 12.65
C LEU A 170 6.17 -3.09 13.88
N THR A 171 5.68 -2.76 15.06
CA THR A 171 5.92 -3.58 16.25
C THR A 171 5.00 -4.80 16.27
N GLN A 172 5.30 -5.79 17.11
CA GLN A 172 4.42 -6.94 17.30
C GLN A 172 3.05 -6.53 17.82
N GLU A 173 2.99 -5.56 18.72
CA GLU A 173 1.76 -5.00 19.26
C GLU A 173 0.92 -4.35 18.15
N GLN A 174 1.57 -3.68 17.19
CA GLN A 174 0.87 -3.10 16.03
C GLN A 174 0.31 -4.19 15.12
N ILE A 175 1.09 -5.25 14.82
CA ILE A 175 0.60 -6.39 14.04
C ILE A 175 -0.59 -7.08 14.72
N LYS A 176 -0.52 -7.29 16.04
CA LYS A 176 -1.60 -7.92 16.84
C LYS A 176 -2.92 -7.13 16.81
N GLN A 177 -2.86 -5.82 16.57
CA GLN A 177 -4.07 -4.99 16.43
C GLN A 177 -4.79 -5.20 15.10
N THR A 178 -4.09 -5.70 14.07
CA THR A 178 -4.61 -5.84 12.72
C THR A 178 -5.69 -6.91 12.62
N LYS A 179 -6.62 -6.71 11.69
CA LYS A 179 -7.62 -7.71 11.33
C LYS A 179 -6.99 -8.95 10.70
N ASN A 180 -5.86 -8.83 10.00
CA ASN A 180 -5.10 -9.98 9.49
C ASN A 180 -4.71 -10.93 10.63
N TYR A 181 -4.09 -10.39 11.69
CA TYR A 181 -3.67 -11.19 12.84
C TYR A 181 -4.87 -11.77 13.59
N GLN A 182 -5.90 -10.97 13.84
CA GLN A 182 -7.11 -11.40 14.55
C GLN A 182 -7.89 -12.50 13.83
N THR A 183 -7.86 -12.50 12.50
CA THR A 183 -8.52 -13.54 11.68
C THR A 183 -7.59 -14.68 11.32
N GLY A 184 -6.29 -14.56 11.60
CA GLY A 184 -5.27 -15.53 11.21
C GLY A 184 -5.05 -15.62 9.70
N VAL A 185 -5.35 -14.56 8.93
CA VAL A 185 -5.24 -14.58 7.46
C VAL A 185 -4.36 -13.44 6.95
N PHE A 186 -3.24 -13.82 6.34
CA PHE A 186 -2.31 -12.94 5.64
C PHE A 186 -2.28 -13.34 4.15
N HIS A 187 -2.58 -12.40 3.26
CA HIS A 187 -2.65 -12.66 1.82
C HIS A 187 -1.95 -11.57 1.01
N GLY A 188 -0.96 -11.97 0.22
CA GLY A 188 -0.21 -11.08 -0.67
C GLY A 188 0.68 -10.08 0.07
N ILE A 189 0.98 -10.32 1.35
CA ILE A 189 1.76 -9.37 2.17
C ILE A 189 3.25 -9.70 2.06
N SER A 190 4.05 -8.71 1.68
CA SER A 190 5.50 -8.78 1.67
C SER A 190 6.04 -7.96 2.84
N PHE A 191 6.57 -8.65 3.85
CA PHE A 191 7.39 -8.08 4.91
C PHE A 191 8.82 -8.07 4.38
N TRP A 192 9.32 -6.90 4.02
CA TRP A 192 10.59 -6.78 3.33
C TRP A 192 11.59 -5.99 4.17
N LYS A 193 12.88 -6.34 4.04
CA LYS A 193 13.97 -5.51 4.54
C LYS A 193 14.02 -4.24 3.70
N CYS A 194 13.67 -3.12 4.29
CA CYS A 194 14.03 -1.85 3.67
C CYS A 194 15.55 -1.68 3.79
N ASP A 195 16.24 -1.32 2.71
CA ASP A 195 17.66 -0.99 2.76
C ASP A 195 17.85 0.05 3.89
N PRO A 196 18.58 -0.30 4.96
CA PRO A 196 18.80 0.61 6.08
C PRO A 196 19.41 1.91 5.58
N ASP A 197 20.30 1.90 4.60
CA ASP A 197 21.01 3.10 4.17
C ASP A 197 20.12 4.10 3.41
N GLU A 198 19.03 3.65 2.79
CA GLU A 198 18.12 4.55 2.06
C GLU A 198 17.05 5.16 2.98
N PHE A 199 16.49 4.37 3.89
CA PHE A 199 15.42 4.82 4.79
C PHE A 199 15.94 5.34 6.13
N MET A 200 17.01 4.77 6.70
CA MET A 200 17.60 5.23 7.97
C MET A 200 18.37 6.54 7.83
N LYS A 201 18.87 6.89 6.63
CA LYS A 201 19.39 8.24 6.37
C LYS A 201 18.32 9.30 6.62
N ILE A 202 17.06 8.98 6.31
CA ILE A 202 15.90 9.85 6.52
C ILE A 202 15.40 9.73 7.96
N HIS A 203 15.41 8.53 8.54
CA HIS A 203 14.85 8.25 9.88
C HIS A 203 15.88 7.63 10.84
N LYS A 204 16.89 8.42 11.24
CA LYS A 204 18.06 8.06 12.10
C LYS A 204 17.79 7.32 13.42
N LYS A 205 16.54 6.97 13.76
CA LYS A 205 16.14 6.41 15.06
C LYS A 205 15.37 5.08 14.99
N LEU A 206 15.06 4.55 13.80
CA LEU A 206 14.28 3.32 13.72
C LEU A 206 15.15 2.10 13.97
N LYS A 207 14.91 1.38 15.07
CA LYS A 207 15.48 0.04 15.25
C LYS A 207 14.67 -0.92 14.39
N GLU A 208 15.36 -1.72 13.57
CA GLU A 208 14.74 -2.85 12.85
C GLU A 208 13.90 -3.67 13.85
N GLN A 209 12.62 -3.83 13.55
CA GLN A 209 11.72 -4.60 14.41
C GLN A 209 11.74 -6.05 13.97
N GLN A 210 12.05 -6.95 14.91
CA GLN A 210 11.94 -8.39 14.71
C GLN A 210 10.47 -8.80 14.87
N ILE A 211 9.67 -8.52 13.84
CA ILE A 211 8.19 -8.67 13.88
C ILE A 211 7.76 -10.08 14.27
N PHE A 212 8.50 -11.11 13.84
CA PHE A 212 8.10 -12.49 14.07
C PHE A 212 8.72 -13.10 15.33
N GLN A 213 9.80 -12.54 15.88
CA GLN A 213 10.50 -13.11 17.02
C GLN A 213 9.58 -13.26 18.26
N ASN A 214 9.46 -14.46 18.83
CA ASN A 214 8.55 -14.76 19.94
C ASN A 214 7.06 -14.48 19.65
N LEU A 215 6.66 -14.34 18.38
CA LEU A 215 5.27 -14.15 18.01
C LEU A 215 4.56 -15.51 17.96
N ASP A 216 3.30 -15.54 18.42
CA ASP A 216 2.43 -16.70 18.19
C ASP A 216 1.68 -16.51 16.86
N ILE A 217 1.95 -17.38 15.90
CA ILE A 217 1.26 -17.45 14.60
C ILE A 217 0.61 -18.82 14.38
N SER A 218 0.33 -19.55 15.47
CA SER A 218 -0.28 -20.88 15.41
C SER A 218 -1.66 -20.84 14.74
N GLY A 219 -1.92 -21.82 13.88
CA GLY A 219 -3.15 -21.94 13.09
C GLY A 219 -3.37 -20.85 12.02
N MET A 220 -2.43 -19.91 11.86
CA MET A 220 -2.56 -18.83 10.87
C MET A 220 -2.25 -19.30 9.46
N THR A 221 -2.80 -18.61 8.46
CA THR A 221 -2.58 -18.85 7.03
C THR A 221 -1.88 -17.67 6.39
N PHE A 222 -0.76 -17.96 5.73
CA PHE A 222 0.04 -17.03 4.93
C PHE A 222 0.01 -17.49 3.47
N SER A 223 -0.68 -16.75 2.61
CA SER A 223 -0.79 -17.06 1.19
C SER A 223 -0.17 -15.96 0.33
N PHE A 224 0.69 -16.32 -0.62
CA PHE A 224 1.39 -15.36 -1.49
C PHE A 224 2.18 -14.31 -0.70
N CYS A 225 2.72 -14.71 0.45
CA CYS A 225 3.47 -13.81 1.32
C CYS A 225 4.96 -13.90 1.07
N GLU A 226 5.67 -12.80 1.25
CA GLU A 226 7.13 -12.78 1.34
C GLU A 226 7.48 -12.40 2.77
N LEU A 227 8.16 -13.29 3.49
CA LEU A 227 8.47 -13.12 4.90
C LEU A 227 9.97 -12.91 5.06
N TYR A 228 10.33 -11.93 5.88
CA TYR A 228 11.71 -11.57 6.20
C TYR A 228 11.85 -11.43 7.72
N GLY A 229 13.07 -11.60 8.24
CA GLY A 229 13.46 -11.37 9.64
C GLY A 229 13.65 -12.64 10.47
N SER A 230 13.95 -12.46 11.76
CA SER A 230 14.16 -13.57 12.71
C SER A 230 12.83 -14.18 13.15
N PHE A 231 12.78 -15.51 13.12
CA PHE A 231 11.68 -16.34 13.63
C PHE A 231 12.05 -17.03 14.96
N SER A 232 13.11 -16.57 15.63
CA SER A 232 13.52 -17.10 16.93
C SER A 232 12.36 -17.09 17.94
N GLY A 233 12.06 -18.23 18.55
CA GLY A 233 10.99 -18.37 19.54
C GLY A 233 9.55 -18.26 19.01
N THR A 234 9.34 -18.13 17.70
CA THR A 234 8.01 -18.07 17.08
C THR A 234 7.25 -19.38 17.26
N ASN A 235 5.99 -19.34 17.70
CA ASN A 235 5.12 -20.51 17.69
C ASN A 235 4.45 -20.65 16.31
N MET A 236 4.77 -21.71 15.58
CA MET A 236 4.29 -21.97 14.21
C MET A 236 3.40 -23.22 14.11
N THR A 237 2.84 -23.64 15.25
CA THR A 237 2.02 -24.86 15.31
C THR A 237 0.82 -24.74 14.38
N ASP A 238 0.69 -25.67 13.44
CA ASP A 238 -0.39 -25.71 12.44
C ASP A 238 -0.51 -24.46 11.56
N THR A 239 0.52 -23.63 11.50
CA THR A 239 0.59 -22.53 10.53
C THR A 239 0.64 -23.11 9.11
N VAL A 240 -0.07 -22.46 8.18
CA VAL A 240 -0.17 -22.82 6.77
C VAL A 240 0.53 -21.77 5.91
N PHE A 241 1.48 -22.20 5.10
CA PHE A 241 2.13 -21.38 4.06
C PHE A 241 1.69 -21.89 2.68
N THR A 242 1.19 -21.01 1.83
CA THR A 242 0.77 -21.34 0.45
C THR A 242 1.34 -20.33 -0.52
N GLU A 243 2.19 -20.76 -1.43
CA GLU A 243 2.88 -19.91 -2.40
C GLU A 243 3.64 -18.75 -1.73
N SER A 244 4.15 -18.98 -0.53
CA SER A 244 4.86 -17.99 0.26
C SER A 244 6.38 -18.20 0.16
N ASP A 245 7.13 -17.11 0.22
CA ASP A 245 8.58 -17.08 0.19
C ASP A 245 9.12 -16.80 1.59
N LEU A 246 9.76 -17.80 2.21
CA LEU A 246 10.44 -17.71 3.49
C LEU A 246 11.96 -17.83 3.33
N SER A 247 12.50 -17.76 2.11
CA SER A 247 13.93 -18.02 1.83
C SER A 247 14.89 -17.08 2.56
N THR A 248 14.40 -15.93 3.00
CA THR A 248 15.16 -14.89 3.69
C THR A 248 14.85 -14.80 5.19
N VAL A 249 14.12 -15.78 5.74
CA VAL A 249 13.85 -15.91 7.18
C VAL A 249 15.08 -16.45 7.92
N GLU A 250 15.36 -15.85 9.06
CA GLU A 250 16.48 -16.20 9.95
C GLU A 250 15.98 -16.90 11.21
N ASP A 251 16.86 -17.63 11.90
CA ASP A 251 16.61 -18.30 13.18
C ASP A 251 15.41 -19.26 13.23
N LEU A 252 15.02 -19.83 12.09
CA LEU A 252 14.00 -20.87 12.02
C LEU A 252 14.62 -22.21 12.43
N THR A 253 13.90 -23.01 13.21
CA THR A 253 14.37 -24.35 13.60
C THR A 253 13.62 -25.43 12.84
N LEU A 254 14.24 -26.59 12.65
CA LEU A 254 13.58 -27.74 12.03
C LEU A 254 12.32 -28.16 12.81
N GLU A 255 12.33 -28.08 14.14
CA GLU A 255 11.16 -28.43 14.96
C GLU A 255 10.00 -27.44 14.78
N GLN A 256 10.27 -26.14 14.63
CA GLN A 256 9.23 -25.16 14.25
C GLN A 256 8.64 -25.51 12.88
N VAL A 257 9.47 -25.87 11.91
CA VAL A 257 9.01 -26.29 10.57
C VAL A 257 8.14 -27.56 10.65
N LYS A 258 8.56 -28.56 11.42
CA LYS A 258 7.78 -29.80 11.65
C LYS A 258 6.44 -29.54 12.33
N SER A 259 6.34 -28.49 13.14
CA SER A 259 5.10 -28.08 13.80
C SER A 259 4.06 -27.49 12.83
N THR A 260 4.48 -27.04 11.65
CA THR A 260 3.58 -26.46 10.64
C THR A 260 2.63 -27.49 10.04
N TRP A 261 1.51 -27.02 9.50
CA TRP A 261 0.60 -27.87 8.75
C TRP A 261 1.24 -28.40 7.46
N ASN A 262 2.06 -27.57 6.79
CA ASN A 262 2.75 -27.94 5.56
C ASN A 262 3.59 -29.20 5.71
N TYR A 263 4.37 -29.29 6.80
CA TYR A 263 5.18 -30.48 7.06
C TYR A 263 4.30 -31.70 7.33
N LYS A 264 3.35 -31.58 8.27
CA LYS A 264 2.44 -32.67 8.67
C LYS A 264 1.62 -33.22 7.51
N ALA A 265 1.26 -32.37 6.54
CA ALA A 265 0.48 -32.74 5.37
C ALA A 265 1.33 -33.17 4.16
N GLY A 266 2.68 -33.17 4.27
CA GLY A 266 3.57 -33.48 3.15
C GLY A 266 3.50 -32.46 2.00
N ARG A 267 3.24 -31.19 2.31
CA ARG A 267 3.06 -30.09 1.36
C ARG A 267 4.11 -28.99 1.49
N MET A 268 5.36 -29.40 1.71
CA MET A 268 6.49 -28.49 1.89
C MET A 268 6.85 -27.73 0.60
N SER A 269 6.55 -28.29 -0.57
CA SER A 269 6.82 -27.68 -1.89
C SER A 269 5.92 -26.49 -2.23
N LEU A 270 4.89 -26.21 -1.44
CA LEU A 270 4.00 -25.06 -1.65
C LEU A 270 4.64 -23.73 -1.26
N CYS A 271 5.80 -23.73 -0.62
CA CYS A 271 6.50 -22.52 -0.20
C CYS A 271 8.00 -22.70 -0.35
N LYS A 272 8.73 -21.59 -0.41
CA LYS A 272 10.20 -21.61 -0.36
C LYS A 272 10.67 -21.52 1.07
N TRP A 273 11.61 -22.35 1.46
CA TRP A 273 12.20 -22.36 2.79
C TRP A 273 13.62 -21.78 2.76
N PRO A 274 14.19 -21.38 3.91
CA PRO A 274 15.61 -21.09 3.98
C PRO A 274 16.46 -22.31 3.59
N GLU A 275 17.56 -22.10 2.88
CA GLU A 275 18.44 -23.19 2.37
C GLU A 275 18.89 -24.17 3.47
N TYR A 276 19.15 -23.67 4.68
CA TYR A 276 19.57 -24.52 5.81
C TYR A 276 18.45 -25.43 6.32
N ILE A 277 17.18 -25.02 6.20
CA ILE A 277 16.03 -25.88 6.52
C ILE A 277 15.86 -26.94 5.43
N GLU A 278 16.01 -26.56 4.16
CA GLU A 278 15.91 -27.51 3.04
C GLU A 278 16.95 -28.62 3.19
N LYS A 279 18.21 -28.29 3.50
CA LYS A 279 19.26 -29.27 3.79
C LYS A 279 18.93 -30.17 4.97
N ALA A 280 18.42 -29.60 6.07
CA ALA A 280 18.06 -30.38 7.26
C ALA A 280 16.90 -31.37 6.99
N LEU A 281 15.94 -30.98 6.15
CA LEU A 281 14.85 -31.85 5.71
C LEU A 281 15.36 -32.99 4.82
N GLU A 282 16.26 -32.71 3.88
CA GLU A 282 16.88 -33.75 3.05
C GLU A 282 17.66 -34.77 3.88
N GLU A 283 18.40 -34.32 4.89
CA GLU A 283 19.15 -35.20 5.79
C GLU A 283 18.21 -36.09 6.60
N GLU A 284 17.08 -35.54 7.09
CA GLU A 284 16.04 -36.30 7.78
C GLU A 284 15.42 -37.38 6.86
N GLU A 285 15.11 -37.04 5.61
CA GLU A 285 14.57 -38.00 4.63
C GLU A 285 15.58 -39.11 4.31
N LYS A 286 16.86 -38.76 4.10
CA LYS A 286 17.94 -39.73 3.89
C LYS A 286 18.09 -40.67 5.09
N ALA A 287 17.97 -40.15 6.32
CA ALA A 287 18.04 -40.95 7.54
C ALA A 287 16.88 -41.95 7.62
N LYS A 288 15.64 -41.50 7.40
CA LYS A 288 14.45 -42.37 7.38
C LYS A 288 14.57 -43.48 6.33
N ALA A 289 15.03 -43.15 5.12
CA ALA A 289 15.22 -44.12 4.05
C ALA A 289 16.33 -45.16 4.33
N GLN A 290 17.30 -44.84 5.20
CA GLN A 290 18.32 -45.80 5.64
C GLN A 290 17.79 -46.72 6.75
N GLU A 291 16.91 -46.22 7.62
CA GLU A 291 16.25 -47.02 8.65
C GLU A 291 15.29 -48.05 8.05
N GLU A 292 14.52 -47.70 7.02
CA GLU A 292 13.61 -48.62 6.33
C GLU A 292 14.32 -49.76 5.57
N LYS A 293 15.62 -49.61 5.29
CA LYS A 293 16.43 -50.63 4.62
C LYS A 293 17.10 -51.62 5.58
N LYS A 294 17.04 -51.37 6.90
CA LYS A 294 17.59 -52.25 7.94
C LYS A 294 16.53 -53.22 8.43
#